data_AF-A0A1F6KJB8-F1
#
_entry.id   AF-A0A1F6KJB8-F1
#
_cell.length_a   1.000
_cell.length_b   1.000
_cell.length_c   1.000
_cell.angle_alpha   90.00
_cell.angle_beta   90.00
_cell.angle_gamma   90.00
#
_symmetry.space_group_name_H-M   'P 1'
#
loop_
_entity.id
_entity.type
_entity.pdbx_description
1 polymer ?
#
loop_
_entity_poly.entity_id
_entity_poly.type
_entity_poly.pdbx_seq_one_letter_code
_entity_poly.pdbx_strand_id
1 'polypeptide(L)'
;MASNDKLAEQYLRDFGHWHVKMDFFAKQIESLKKLNDFTVFTISAFLLESQSIEFHLQGLLLELDLIKDTENIKYLGRKYKRKAYYDLSLGQLKDELKQYQVDFLKKLIVLLEELNRMRIQFAHHIYSYSTSLDDLIIDADKGIKLSEQVMLEISKVFKHTEQNTWIGHLMTKKKIYK
;
A
#
# COMPACT_ATOMS: atom_id res chain seq x y z
N MET A 1 26.34 -19.29 -9.78
CA MET A 1 26.19 -17.83 -9.57
C MET A 1 25.42 -17.17 -10.71
N ALA A 2 24.19 -17.61 -10.98
CA ALA A 2 23.28 -16.96 -11.95
C ALA A 2 22.15 -16.17 -11.26
N SER A 3 22.42 -15.67 -10.05
CA SER A 3 21.38 -15.58 -9.00
C SER A 3 20.77 -14.18 -8.80
N ASN A 4 21.57 -13.10 -8.82
CA ASN A 4 21.08 -11.81 -8.32
C ASN A 4 20.76 -10.80 -9.44
N ASP A 5 21.49 -10.84 -10.56
CA ASP A 5 21.28 -9.90 -11.67
C ASP A 5 19.97 -10.17 -12.42
N LYS A 6 19.61 -11.45 -12.64
CA LYS A 6 18.32 -11.84 -13.23
C LYS A 6 17.14 -11.44 -12.33
N LEU A 7 17.30 -11.59 -11.01
CA LEU A 7 16.31 -11.18 -10.02
C LEU A 7 16.13 -9.65 -10.01
N ALA A 8 17.22 -8.89 -10.09
CA ALA A 8 17.18 -7.43 -10.18
C ALA A 8 16.60 -6.93 -11.52
N GLU A 9 16.88 -7.59 -12.64
CA GLU A 9 16.28 -7.25 -13.94
C GLU A 9 14.79 -7.54 -13.98
N GLN A 10 14.37 -8.68 -13.44
CA GLN A 10 12.95 -9.01 -13.32
C GLN A 10 12.24 -8.01 -12.40
N TYR A 11 12.86 -7.65 -11.27
CA TYR A 11 12.37 -6.61 -10.38
C TYR A 11 12.20 -5.27 -11.10
N LEU A 12 13.23 -4.77 -11.79
CA LEU A 12 13.16 -3.50 -12.52
C LEU A 12 12.07 -3.49 -13.61
N ARG A 13 11.87 -4.62 -14.28
CA ARG A 13 10.85 -4.76 -15.34
C ARG A 13 9.44 -4.77 -14.75
N ASP A 14 9.24 -5.51 -13.67
CA ASP A 14 7.93 -5.69 -13.02
C ASP A 14 7.51 -4.43 -12.24
N PHE A 15 8.44 -3.79 -11.53
CA PHE A 15 8.14 -2.63 -10.67
C PHE A 15 8.25 -1.28 -11.38
N GLY A 16 9.06 -1.16 -12.44
CA GLY A 16 9.24 0.10 -13.16
C GLY A 16 7.94 0.64 -13.77
N HIS A 17 7.17 -0.21 -14.46
CA HIS A 17 5.87 0.18 -15.00
C HIS A 17 4.81 0.38 -13.92
N TRP A 18 4.93 -0.34 -12.80
CA TRP A 18 4.01 -0.20 -11.68
C TRP A 18 4.15 1.18 -11.02
N HIS A 19 5.39 1.65 -10.76
CA HIS A 19 5.63 2.98 -10.19
C HIS A 19 5.04 4.11 -11.04
N VAL A 20 5.22 4.06 -12.36
CA VAL A 20 4.67 5.08 -13.27
C VAL A 20 3.14 5.13 -13.19
N LYS A 21 2.47 3.97 -13.09
CA LYS A 21 1.00 3.91 -12.93
C LYS A 21 0.58 4.46 -11.57
N MET A 22 1.28 4.10 -10.49
CA MET A 22 0.97 4.60 -9.16
C MET A 22 1.13 6.12 -9.06
N ASP A 23 2.20 6.69 -9.63
CA ASP A 23 2.41 8.13 -9.70
C ASP A 23 1.31 8.84 -10.48
N PHE A 24 0.87 8.24 -11.59
CA PHE A 24 -0.27 8.76 -12.35
C PHE A 24 -1.53 8.77 -11.50
N PHE A 25 -1.89 7.65 -10.85
CA PHE A 25 -3.07 7.56 -10.01
C PHE A 25 -3.02 8.54 -8.82
N ALA A 26 -1.88 8.65 -8.15
CA ALA A 26 -1.69 9.59 -7.05
C ALA A 26 -1.96 11.04 -7.49
N LYS A 27 -1.47 11.44 -8.68
CA LYS A 27 -1.75 12.77 -9.24
C LYS A 27 -3.23 12.98 -9.57
N GLN A 28 -3.91 11.98 -10.11
CA GLN A 28 -5.35 12.08 -10.39
C GLN A 28 -6.17 12.20 -9.10
N ILE A 29 -5.86 11.39 -8.08
CA ILE A 29 -6.48 11.47 -6.76
C ILE A 29 -6.28 12.86 -6.14
N GLU A 30 -5.05 13.37 -6.16
CA GLU A 30 -4.74 14.71 -5.64
C GLU A 30 -5.51 15.80 -6.40
N SER A 31 -5.75 15.60 -7.69
CA SER A 31 -6.53 16.53 -8.49
C SER A 31 -8.01 16.49 -8.10
N LEU A 32 -8.56 15.30 -7.81
CA LEU A 32 -9.93 15.15 -7.31
C LEU A 32 -10.12 15.78 -5.93
N LYS A 33 -9.15 15.63 -5.02
CA LYS A 33 -9.20 16.27 -3.69
C LYS A 33 -9.30 17.79 -3.77
N LYS A 34 -8.70 18.41 -4.79
CA LYS A 34 -8.75 19.85 -5.02
C LYS A 34 -10.06 20.34 -5.62
N LEU A 35 -10.90 19.44 -6.12
CA LEU A 35 -12.25 19.72 -6.63
C LEU A 35 -13.31 19.47 -5.55
N ASN A 36 -12.95 19.63 -4.27
CA ASN A 36 -13.81 19.34 -3.10
C ASN A 36 -15.12 20.12 -3.05
N ASP A 37 -15.33 21.10 -3.93
CA ASP A 37 -16.60 21.79 -4.13
C ASP A 37 -17.76 20.84 -4.51
N PHE A 38 -17.45 19.63 -5.00
CA PHE A 38 -18.46 18.61 -5.30
C PHE A 38 -18.30 17.37 -4.41
N THR A 39 -19.35 17.07 -3.66
CA THR A 39 -19.47 15.89 -2.78
C THR A 39 -19.02 14.58 -3.42
N VAL A 40 -19.38 14.36 -4.69
CA VAL A 40 -19.03 13.13 -5.42
C VAL A 40 -17.51 12.96 -5.55
N PHE A 41 -16.76 14.05 -5.62
CA PHE A 41 -15.30 14.00 -5.74
C PHE A 41 -14.63 13.68 -4.41
N THR A 42 -15.15 14.13 -3.27
CA THR A 42 -14.63 13.73 -1.94
C THR A 42 -14.82 12.24 -1.69
N ILE A 43 -16.02 11.72 -1.95
CA ILE A 43 -16.32 10.28 -1.84
C ILE A 43 -15.42 9.47 -2.78
N SER A 44 -15.30 9.91 -4.04
CA SER A 44 -14.46 9.24 -5.03
C SER A 44 -12.99 9.26 -4.64
N ALA A 45 -12.49 10.39 -4.11
CA ALA A 45 -11.12 10.53 -3.65
C ALA A 45 -10.81 9.52 -2.53
N PHE A 46 -11.69 9.38 -1.54
CA PHE A 46 -11.50 8.39 -0.46
C PHE A 46 -11.47 6.95 -1.00
N LEU A 47 -12.40 6.58 -1.88
CA LEU A 47 -12.45 5.25 -2.48
C LEU A 47 -11.19 4.93 -3.30
N LEU A 48 -10.74 5.89 -4.11
CA LEU A 48 -9.53 5.74 -4.92
C LEU A 48 -8.26 5.70 -4.07
N GLU A 49 -8.18 6.47 -2.98
CA GLU A 49 -7.06 6.38 -2.03
C GLU A 49 -6.98 5.04 -1.34
N SER A 50 -8.11 4.54 -0.84
CA SER A 50 -8.17 3.22 -0.22
C SER A 50 -7.70 2.12 -1.19
N GLN A 51 -8.11 2.22 -2.46
CA GLN A 51 -7.67 1.28 -3.50
C GLN A 51 -6.18 1.45 -3.84
N SER A 52 -5.68 2.69 -3.89
CA SER A 52 -4.26 2.98 -4.09
C SER A 52 -3.40 2.35 -2.99
N ILE A 53 -3.86 2.43 -1.74
CA ILE A 53 -3.19 1.78 -0.60
C ILE A 53 -3.10 0.27 -0.80
N GLU A 54 -4.17 -0.40 -1.21
CA GLU A 54 -4.12 -1.85 -1.50
C GLU A 54 -3.02 -2.19 -2.52
N PHE A 55 -2.91 -1.41 -3.61
CA PHE A 55 -1.85 -1.63 -4.59
C PHE A 55 -0.46 -1.44 -4.01
N HIS A 56 -0.25 -0.41 -3.18
CA HIS A 56 1.04 -0.19 -2.52
C HIS A 56 1.39 -1.31 -1.54
N LEU A 57 0.40 -1.85 -0.81
CA LEU A 57 0.60 -2.99 0.09
C LEU A 57 0.95 -4.27 -0.68
N GLN A 58 0.35 -4.50 -1.85
CA GLN A 58 0.72 -5.60 -2.72
C GLN A 58 2.19 -5.48 -3.16
N GLY A 59 2.63 -4.28 -3.58
CA GLY A 59 4.03 -4.00 -3.89
C GLY A 59 4.96 -4.27 -2.70
N LEU A 60 4.56 -3.79 -1.52
CA LEU A 60 5.33 -3.97 -0.28
C LEU A 60 5.46 -5.46 0.09
N LEU A 61 4.37 -6.23 0.05
CA LEU A 61 4.41 -7.67 0.35
C LEU A 61 5.32 -8.42 -0.63
N LEU A 62 5.30 -8.05 -1.91
CA LEU A 62 6.22 -8.61 -2.90
C LEU A 62 7.69 -8.30 -2.58
N GLU A 63 7.99 -7.09 -2.09
CA GLU A 63 9.34 -6.73 -1.65
C GLU A 63 9.75 -7.48 -0.39
N LEU A 64 8.90 -7.50 0.64
CA LEU A 64 9.13 -8.22 1.89
C LEU A 64 9.35 -9.72 1.64
N ASP A 65 8.61 -10.32 0.69
CA ASP A 65 8.79 -11.72 0.31
C ASP A 65 10.15 -12.06 -0.27
N LEU A 66 10.85 -11.08 -0.86
CA LEU A 66 12.19 -11.29 -1.41
C LEU A 66 13.29 -11.28 -0.33
N ILE A 67 12.96 -10.78 0.86
CA ILE A 67 13.92 -10.55 1.97
C ILE A 67 13.52 -11.27 3.27
N LYS A 68 12.42 -12.03 3.24
CA LYS A 68 11.82 -12.67 4.43
C LYS A 68 12.63 -13.78 5.09
N ASP A 69 13.71 -14.24 4.43
CA ASP A 69 14.62 -15.26 4.94
C ASP A 69 15.98 -14.63 5.32
N THR A 70 16.02 -13.32 5.58
CA THR A 70 17.20 -12.62 6.11
C THR A 70 17.16 -12.58 7.64
N GLU A 71 18.32 -12.49 8.31
CA GLU A 71 18.44 -12.55 9.78
C GLU A 71 17.54 -11.55 10.54
N ASN A 72 17.12 -10.47 9.87
CA ASN A 72 16.34 -9.38 10.47
C ASN A 72 14.82 -9.46 10.24
N ILE A 73 14.34 -10.40 9.42
CA ILE A 73 12.91 -10.50 9.08
C ILE A 73 12.47 -11.94 9.29
N LYS A 74 11.63 -12.16 10.31
CA LYS A 74 11.03 -13.46 10.56
C LYS A 74 9.62 -13.52 9.98
N TYR A 75 9.38 -14.45 9.07
CA TYR A 75 8.07 -14.69 8.45
C TYR A 75 7.46 -16.00 8.96
N LEU A 76 6.22 -15.94 9.47
CA LEU A 76 5.50 -17.10 10.01
C LEU A 76 4.40 -17.62 9.07
N GLY A 77 4.16 -16.94 7.96
CA GLY A 77 3.05 -17.24 7.04
C GLY A 77 3.35 -18.36 6.04
N ARG A 78 2.38 -18.62 5.16
CA ARG A 78 2.54 -19.55 4.04
C ARG A 78 3.10 -18.83 2.83
N LYS A 79 3.97 -19.47 2.06
CA LYS A 79 4.50 -18.87 0.83
C LYS A 79 3.37 -18.71 -0.22
N TYR A 80 3.00 -17.47 -0.52
CA TYR A 80 2.07 -17.17 -1.60
C TYR A 80 2.76 -17.07 -2.96
N LYS A 81 2.02 -17.39 -4.02
CA LYS A 81 2.41 -17.04 -5.40
C LYS A 81 2.09 -15.57 -5.62
N ARG A 82 2.95 -14.83 -6.33
CA ARG A 82 2.75 -13.39 -6.62
C ARG A 82 1.33 -13.04 -7.09
N LYS A 83 0.74 -13.86 -7.96
CA LYS A 83 -0.62 -13.67 -8.47
C LYS A 83 -1.66 -13.56 -7.35
N ALA A 84 -1.47 -14.29 -6.26
CA ALA A 84 -2.43 -14.35 -5.16
C ALA A 84 -2.55 -13.01 -4.40
N TYR A 85 -1.49 -12.19 -4.33
CA TYR A 85 -1.57 -10.90 -3.63
C TYR A 85 -2.51 -9.91 -4.33
N TYR A 86 -2.62 -9.97 -5.66
CA TYR A 86 -3.50 -9.08 -6.42
C TYR A 86 -4.99 -9.36 -6.19
N ASP A 87 -5.33 -10.54 -5.68
CA ASP A 87 -6.70 -10.96 -5.40
C ASP A 87 -7.11 -10.68 -3.93
N LEU A 88 -6.19 -10.15 -3.12
CA LEU A 88 -6.45 -9.88 -1.70
C LEU A 88 -7.05 -8.50 -1.48
N SER A 89 -8.07 -8.44 -0.64
CA SER A 89 -8.63 -7.20 -0.09
C SER A 89 -7.68 -6.54 0.93
N LEU A 90 -7.90 -5.26 1.24
CA LEU A 90 -7.18 -4.53 2.30
C LEU A 90 -7.07 -5.31 3.62
N GLY A 91 -8.17 -5.91 4.08
CA GLY A 91 -8.19 -6.71 5.30
C GLY A 91 -7.24 -7.92 5.23
N GLN A 92 -7.26 -8.64 4.10
CA GLN A 92 -6.38 -9.79 3.86
C GLN A 92 -4.92 -9.37 3.69
N LEU A 93 -4.64 -8.28 2.97
CA LEU A 93 -3.28 -7.72 2.82
C LEU A 93 -2.67 -7.34 4.18
N LYS A 94 -3.47 -6.73 5.06
CA LYS A 94 -3.07 -6.43 6.43
C LYS A 94 -2.75 -7.70 7.23
N ASP A 95 -3.56 -8.75 7.09
CA ASP A 95 -3.33 -10.03 7.79
C ASP A 95 -2.08 -10.77 7.28
N GLU A 96 -1.76 -10.64 5.99
CA GLU A 96 -0.48 -11.10 5.43
C GLU A 96 0.70 -10.29 5.98
N LEU A 97 0.57 -8.96 6.13
CA LEU A 97 1.62 -8.15 6.76
C LEU A 97 1.88 -8.55 8.22
N LYS A 98 0.85 -8.96 8.97
CA LYS A 98 1.00 -9.45 10.36
C LYS A 98 1.86 -10.72 10.46
N GLN A 99 2.09 -11.44 9.37
CA GLN A 99 2.95 -12.62 9.34
C GLN A 99 4.45 -12.27 9.43
N TYR A 100 4.82 -11.02 9.14
CA TYR A 100 6.19 -10.51 9.27
C TYR A 100 6.38 -9.95 10.68
N GLN A 101 7.13 -10.67 11.53
CA GLN A 101 7.36 -10.29 12.93
C GLN A 101 8.46 -9.23 13.06
N VAL A 102 8.18 -8.01 12.60
CA VAL A 102 9.15 -6.91 12.58
C VAL A 102 8.55 -5.62 13.15
N ASP A 103 9.37 -4.89 13.92
CA ASP A 103 8.90 -3.70 14.65
C ASP A 103 8.53 -2.53 13.74
N PHE A 104 9.23 -2.37 12.62
CA PHE A 104 8.98 -1.27 11.68
C PHE A 104 7.63 -1.38 10.96
N LEU A 105 6.93 -2.53 11.03
CA LEU A 105 5.58 -2.70 10.49
C LEU A 105 4.47 -2.42 11.51
N LYS A 106 4.77 -2.38 12.81
CA LYS A 106 3.74 -2.31 13.87
C LYS A 106 2.79 -1.14 13.69
N LYS A 107 3.34 0.05 13.41
CA LYS A 107 2.53 1.26 13.21
C LYS A 107 1.67 1.17 11.95
N LEU A 108 2.23 0.68 10.85
CA LEU A 108 1.47 0.47 9.61
C LEU A 108 0.30 -0.47 9.84
N ILE A 109 0.52 -1.59 10.54
CA ILE A 109 -0.53 -2.58 10.84
C ILE A 109 -1.70 -1.95 11.62
N VAL A 110 -1.41 -1.12 12.63
CA VAL A 110 -2.45 -0.42 13.40
C VAL A 110 -3.26 0.52 12.53
N LEU A 111 -2.59 1.34 11.71
CA LEU A 111 -3.26 2.26 10.79
C LEU A 111 -4.11 1.54 9.75
N LEU A 112 -3.65 0.41 9.22
CA LEU A 112 -4.40 -0.43 8.29
C LEU A 112 -5.63 -1.08 8.94
N GLU A 113 -5.55 -1.42 10.23
CA GLU A 113 -6.69 -1.95 10.97
C GLU A 113 -7.78 -0.89 11.13
N GLU A 114 -7.40 0.34 11.45
CA GLU A 114 -8.31 1.49 11.51
C GLU A 114 -8.93 1.80 10.13
N LEU A 115 -8.10 1.84 9.08
CA LEU A 115 -8.56 2.12 7.72
C LEU A 115 -9.54 1.06 7.23
N ASN A 116 -9.25 -0.22 7.49
CA ASN A 116 -10.15 -1.31 7.10
C ASN A 116 -11.50 -1.22 7.82
N ARG A 117 -11.51 -0.89 9.11
CA ARG A 117 -12.77 -0.65 9.85
C ARG A 117 -13.54 0.52 9.25
N MET A 118 -12.86 1.62 8.95
CA MET A 118 -13.49 2.81 8.37
C MET A 118 -14.08 2.53 6.99
N ARG A 119 -13.37 1.79 6.13
CA ARG A 119 -13.87 1.40 4.81
C ARG A 119 -15.11 0.50 4.89
N ILE A 120 -15.12 -0.46 5.82
CA ILE A 120 -16.30 -1.32 6.05
C ILE A 120 -17.49 -0.46 6.50
N GLN A 121 -17.29 0.40 7.49
CA GLN A 121 -18.33 1.31 7.98
C GLN A 121 -18.85 2.23 6.86
N PHE A 122 -17.95 2.82 6.09
CA PHE A 122 -18.28 3.68 4.97
C PHE A 122 -19.11 2.95 3.90
N ALA A 123 -18.75 1.71 3.56
CA ALA A 123 -19.52 0.89 2.64
C ALA A 123 -20.96 0.64 3.16
N HIS A 124 -21.12 0.37 4.46
CA HIS A 124 -22.45 0.26 5.06
C HIS A 124 -23.24 1.57 4.99
N HIS A 125 -22.58 2.69 5.26
CA HIS A 125 -23.19 4.02 5.21
C HIS A 125 -23.66 4.40 3.80
N ILE A 126 -22.88 4.07 2.75
CA ILE A 126 -23.25 4.37 1.35
C ILE A 126 -24.60 3.75 0.97
N TYR A 127 -24.85 2.53 1.44
CA TYR A 127 -26.04 1.75 1.08
C TYR A 127 -27.14 1.81 2.15
N SER A 128 -26.97 2.63 3.20
CA SER A 128 -27.97 2.80 4.25
C SER A 128 -28.99 3.86 3.88
N TYR A 129 -30.28 3.57 4.12
CA TYR A 129 -31.35 4.56 3.95
C TYR A 129 -31.32 5.68 5.01
N SER A 130 -30.64 5.46 6.14
CA SER A 130 -30.64 6.39 7.28
C SER A 130 -29.45 7.35 7.29
N THR A 131 -28.45 7.12 6.43
CA THR A 131 -27.23 7.94 6.42
C THR A 131 -27.40 9.08 5.43
N SER A 132 -27.16 10.31 5.89
CA SER A 132 -27.25 11.48 5.02
C SER A 132 -26.02 11.59 4.11
N LEU A 133 -26.15 12.37 3.04
CA LEU A 133 -25.01 12.67 2.18
C LEU A 133 -23.90 13.43 2.92
N ASP A 134 -24.27 14.32 3.85
CA ASP A 134 -23.31 15.07 4.65
C ASP A 134 -22.50 14.16 5.60
N ASP A 135 -23.15 13.15 6.18
CA ASP A 135 -22.46 12.14 7.00
C ASP A 135 -21.44 11.35 6.16
N LEU A 136 -21.79 11.01 4.91
CA LEU A 136 -20.87 10.36 3.97
C LEU A 136 -19.67 11.24 3.63
N ILE A 137 -19.86 12.55 3.47
CA ILE A 137 -18.75 13.48 3.24
C ILE A 137 -17.81 13.50 4.44
N ILE A 138 -18.38 13.61 5.65
CA ILE A 138 -17.60 13.63 6.90
C ILE A 138 -16.77 12.34 7.05
N ASP A 139 -17.36 11.19 6.74
CA ASP A 139 -16.65 9.92 6.80
C ASP A 139 -15.57 9.81 5.72
N ALA A 140 -15.85 10.27 4.49
CA ALA A 140 -14.86 10.31 3.41
C ALA A 140 -13.68 11.22 3.76
N ASP A 141 -13.91 12.40 4.35
CA ASP A 141 -12.85 13.32 4.77
C ASP A 141 -11.97 12.72 5.88
N LYS A 142 -12.57 12.03 6.85
CA LYS A 142 -11.81 11.26 7.87
C LYS A 142 -11.00 10.16 7.21
N GLY A 143 -11.61 9.46 6.24
CA GLY A 143 -10.99 8.41 5.45
C GLY A 143 -9.77 8.87 4.67
N ILE A 144 -9.85 10.05 4.04
CA ILE A 144 -8.73 10.67 3.32
C ILE A 144 -7.58 10.97 4.29
N LYS A 145 -7.86 11.63 5.42
CA LYS A 145 -6.82 11.95 6.42
C LYS A 145 -6.12 10.70 6.97
N LEU A 146 -6.87 9.61 7.18
CA LEU A 146 -6.31 8.35 7.63
C LEU A 146 -5.49 7.67 6.51
N SER A 147 -6.00 7.71 5.26
CA SER A 147 -5.30 7.18 4.09
C SER A 147 -3.96 7.87 3.85
N GLU A 148 -3.88 9.19 4.03
CA GLU A 148 -2.62 9.95 3.95
C GLU A 148 -1.60 9.48 5.01
N GLN A 149 -2.05 9.22 6.24
CA GLN A 149 -1.18 8.68 7.29
C GLN A 149 -0.68 7.27 6.96
N VAL A 150 -1.56 6.43 6.41
CA VAL A 150 -1.21 5.07 5.97
C VAL A 150 -0.18 5.12 4.84
N MET A 151 -0.39 5.95 3.82
CA MET A 151 0.53 6.15 2.71
C MET A 151 1.90 6.67 3.15
N LEU A 152 1.92 7.61 4.10
CA LEU A 152 3.16 8.10 4.71
C LEU A 152 3.91 6.96 5.41
N GLU A 153 3.20 6.10 6.14
CA GLU A 153 3.81 4.99 6.86
C GLU A 153 4.30 3.88 5.91
N ILE A 154 3.54 3.57 4.85
CA ILE A 154 3.97 2.69 3.76
C ILE A 154 5.29 3.20 3.16
N SER A 155 5.38 4.50 2.89
CA SER A 155 6.59 5.12 2.33
C SER A 155 7.80 4.97 3.25
N LYS A 156 7.61 5.08 4.57
CA LYS A 156 8.68 4.84 5.55
C LYS A 156 9.12 3.38 5.56
N VAL A 157 8.18 2.45 5.46
CA VAL A 157 8.48 1.02 5.42
C VAL A 157 9.26 0.67 4.15
N PHE A 158 8.86 1.18 2.98
CA PHE A 158 9.63 1.02 1.75
C PHE A 158 11.05 1.59 1.89
N LYS A 159 11.19 2.80 2.43
CA LYS A 159 12.52 3.40 2.66
C LYS A 159 13.38 2.57 3.61
N HIS A 160 12.79 2.05 4.70
CA HIS A 160 13.48 1.16 5.63
C HIS A 160 13.95 -0.12 4.92
N THR A 161 13.08 -0.71 4.10
CA THR A 161 13.36 -1.91 3.31
C THR A 161 14.49 -1.65 2.31
N GLU A 162 14.47 -0.52 1.59
CA GLU A 162 15.53 -0.14 0.65
C GLU A 162 16.88 0.06 1.34
N GLN A 163 16.90 0.67 2.53
CA GLN A 163 18.15 0.97 3.24
C GLN A 163 18.80 -0.24 3.92
N ASN A 164 18.00 -1.23 4.32
CA ASN A 164 18.46 -2.32 5.19
C ASN A 164 18.48 -3.69 4.48
N THR A 165 18.26 -3.73 3.16
CA THR A 165 18.19 -4.97 2.40
C THR A 165 19.12 -4.98 1.20
N TRP A 166 19.59 -6.17 0.84
CA TRP A 166 20.50 -6.37 -0.30
C TRP A 166 19.88 -5.91 -1.64
N ILE A 167 18.55 -5.98 -1.79
CA ILE A 167 17.83 -5.50 -2.97
C ILE A 167 17.91 -3.99 -3.10
N GLY A 168 17.67 -3.27 -2.00
CA GLY A 168 17.79 -1.82 -2.02
C GLY A 168 19.21 -1.37 -2.34
N HIS A 169 20.23 -2.00 -1.76
CA HIS A 169 21.64 -1.74 -2.11
C HIS A 169 21.96 -2.03 -3.59
N LEU A 170 21.38 -3.07 -4.21
CA LEU A 170 21.53 -3.35 -5.64
C LEU A 170 20.88 -2.26 -6.50
N MET A 171 19.69 -1.80 -6.13
CA MET A 171 18.95 -0.75 -6.83
C MET A 171 19.66 0.61 -6.74
N THR A 172 20.20 0.96 -5.58
CA THR A 172 21.02 2.17 -5.40
C THR A 172 22.28 2.12 -6.25
N LYS A 173 22.99 0.98 -6.30
CA LYS A 173 24.16 0.81 -7.16
C LYS A 173 23.83 1.00 -8.64
N LYS A 174 22.75 0.40 -9.16
CA LYS A 174 22.35 0.57 -10.57
C LYS A 174 21.95 2.01 -10.93
N LYS A 175 21.43 2.81 -9.98
CA LYS A 175 21.18 4.25 -10.19
C LYS A 175 22.46 5.08 -10.32
N ILE A 176 23.55 4.68 -9.66
CA ILE A 176 24.85 5.38 -9.70
C ILE A 176 25.59 5.13 -11.03
N TYR A 177 25.30 4.03 -11.72
CA TYR A 177 25.91 3.66 -13.00
C TYR A 177 25.04 4.01 -14.23
N LYS A 178 24.00 4.83 -14.07
CA LYS A 178 23.25 5.47 -15.16
C LYS A 178 23.52 6.97 -15.18
#